data_AF-A0A1F4VG11-F1
#
_entry.id   AF-A0A1F4VG11-F1
#
_cell.length_a   1.000
_cell.length_b   1.000
_cell.length_c   1.000
_cell.angle_alpha   90.00
_cell.angle_beta   90.00
_cell.angle_gamma   90.00
#
_symmetry.space_group_name_H-M   'P 1'
#
loop_
_entity.id
_entity.type
_entity.pdbx_description
1 polymer ?
#
loop_
_entity_poly.entity_id
_entity_poly.type
_entity_poly.pdbx_seq_one_letter_code
_entity_poly.pdbx_strand_id
1 'polypeptide(L)'
;MWNREKVLSSIQYATGWALLFLFGYSFALPVFIGNVPKIPFLNPFIFPLLILTFFTHATLGVRSTSLRYRIWRPWLDLVFAAVWFFLCLTFLLVYLG
;
A
#
# COMPACT_ATOMS: atom_id res chain seq x y z
N MET A 1 -10.62 -6.52 -20.81
CA MET A 1 -10.97 -5.60 -19.69
C MET A 1 -11.27 -6.36 -18.39
N TRP A 2 -12.10 -7.42 -18.39
CA TRP A 2 -12.46 -8.19 -17.19
C TRP A 2 -11.26 -8.74 -16.38
N ASN A 3 -10.24 -9.30 -17.04
CA ASN A 3 -9.07 -9.85 -16.35
C ASN A 3 -8.24 -8.80 -15.60
N ARG A 4 -8.10 -7.59 -16.16
CA ARG A 4 -7.35 -6.50 -15.53
C ARG A 4 -8.00 -6.05 -14.22
N GLU A 5 -9.31 -5.81 -14.25
CA GLU A 5 -10.05 -5.39 -13.05
C GLU A 5 -10.04 -6.46 -11.96
N LYS A 6 -10.13 -7.73 -12.34
CA LYS A 6 -10.00 -8.85 -11.39
C LYS A 6 -8.61 -8.86 -10.74
N VAL A 7 -7.54 -8.68 -11.51
CA VAL A 7 -6.17 -8.62 -10.98
C VAL A 7 -6.00 -7.42 -10.05
N LEU A 8 -6.42 -6.22 -10.46
CA LEU A 8 -6.30 -5.01 -9.64
C LEU A 8 -7.11 -5.11 -8.34
N SER A 9 -8.32 -5.68 -8.40
CA SER A 9 -9.13 -5.95 -7.22
C SER A 9 -8.45 -6.95 -6.27
N SER A 10 -7.88 -8.03 -6.80
CA SER A 10 -7.11 -8.99 -6.00
C SER A 10 -5.88 -8.35 -5.34
N ILE A 11 -5.17 -7.48 -6.05
CA ILE A 11 -4.04 -6.73 -5.49
C ILE A 11 -4.51 -5.79 -4.37
N GLN A 12 -5.61 -5.07 -4.58
CA GLN A 12 -6.19 -4.19 -3.55
C GLN A 12 -6.58 -4.98 -2.29
N TYR A 13 -7.17 -6.16 -2.47
CA TYR A 13 -7.53 -7.05 -1.38
C TYR A 13 -6.29 -7.54 -0.62
N ALA A 14 -5.28 -8.04 -1.34
CA ALA A 14 -4.03 -8.51 -0.74
C ALA A 14 -3.29 -7.39 0.02
N THR A 15 -3.21 -6.20 -0.56
CA THR A 15 -2.59 -5.04 0.08
C THR A 15 -3.36 -4.56 1.30
N GLY A 16 -4.70 -4.67 1.32
CA GLY A 16 -5.51 -4.38 2.51
C GLY A 16 -5.17 -5.30 3.68
N TRP A 17 -5.06 -6.61 3.43
CA TRP A 17 -4.62 -7.57 4.44
C TRP A 17 -3.18 -7.33 4.90
N ALA A 18 -2.27 -7.10 3.95
CA ALA A 18 -0.87 -6.81 4.29
C ALA A 18 -0.74 -5.55 5.16
N LEU A 19 -1.53 -4.50 4.90
CA LEU A 19 -1.57 -3.31 5.76
C LEU A 19 -2.06 -3.64 7.17
N LEU A 20 -3.13 -4.42 7.31
CA LEU A 20 -3.63 -4.82 8.62
C LEU A 20 -2.55 -5.54 9.44
N PHE A 21 -1.81 -6.46 8.81
CA PHE A 21 -0.73 -7.18 9.50
C PHE A 21 0.48 -6.30 9.79
N LEU A 22 0.97 -5.54 8.81
CA LEU A 22 2.14 -4.69 8.98
C LEU A 22 1.89 -3.57 10.00
N PHE A 23 0.72 -2.93 9.94
CA PHE A 23 0.34 -1.89 10.89
C PHE A 23 0.07 -2.49 12.27
N GLY A 24 -0.64 -3.61 12.32
CA GLY A 24 -0.92 -4.35 13.54
C GLY A 24 0.37 -4.73 14.28
N TYR A 25 1.33 -5.32 13.59
CA TYR A 25 2.61 -5.72 14.16
C TYR A 25 3.49 -4.52 14.58
N SER A 26 3.54 -3.47 13.75
CA SER A 26 4.53 -2.38 13.94
C SER A 26 4.04 -1.26 14.86
N PHE A 27 2.73 -1.03 14.95
CA PHE A 27 2.16 0.10 15.69
C PHE A 27 1.14 -0.33 16.75
N ALA A 28 0.26 -1.29 16.46
CA ALA A 28 -0.78 -1.68 17.41
C ALA A 28 -0.25 -2.62 18.51
N LEU A 29 0.49 -3.66 18.14
CA LEU A 29 1.00 -4.67 19.06
C LEU A 29 1.93 -4.11 20.14
N PRO A 30 2.84 -3.13 19.86
CA PRO A 30 3.67 -2.49 20.88
C PRO A 30 2.88 -1.77 21.99
N VAL A 31 1.63 -1.37 21.73
CA VAL A 31 0.77 -0.75 22.75
C VAL A 31 0.37 -1.75 23.84
N PHE A 32 0.20 -3.02 23.47
CA PHE A 32 -0.24 -4.08 24.38
C PHE A 32 0.92 -4.94 24.90
N ILE A 33 1.99 -5.06 24.12
CA ILE A 33 3.15 -5.89 24.42
C ILE A 33 4.40 -5.01 24.38
N GLY A 34 4.99 -4.73 25.56
CA GLY A 34 6.12 -3.80 25.67
C GLY A 34 7.39 -4.21 24.89
N ASN A 35 7.57 -5.50 24.58
CA ASN A 35 8.69 -6.02 23.80
C ASN A 35 8.20 -6.94 22.68
N VAL A 36 7.69 -6.37 21.59
CA VAL A 36 7.36 -7.14 20.39
C VAL A 36 8.63 -7.77 19.81
N PRO A 37 8.67 -9.10 19.61
CA PRO A 37 9.85 -9.77 19.05
C PRO A 37 10.16 -9.22 17.66
N LYS A 38 11.33 -8.59 17.51
CA LYS A 38 11.81 -8.09 16.22
C LYS A 38 12.27 -9.25 15.36
N ILE A 39 11.71 -9.37 14.16
CA ILE A 39 12.11 -10.38 13.19
C ILE A 39 13.30 -9.82 12.38
N PRO A 40 14.54 -10.34 12.53
CA PRO A 40 15.74 -9.68 12.00
C PRO A 40 15.72 -9.41 10.50
N PHE A 41 15.18 -10.35 9.71
CA PHE A 41 15.09 -10.20 8.26
C PHE A 41 13.97 -9.25 7.83
N LEU A 42 12.89 -9.13 8.59
CA LEU A 42 11.71 -8.34 8.21
C LEU A 42 11.85 -6.89 8.65
N ASN A 43 12.43 -6.67 9.84
CA ASN A 43 12.56 -5.39 10.49
C ASN A 43 13.10 -4.25 9.58
N PRO A 44 14.19 -4.42 8.81
CA PRO A 44 14.68 -3.34 7.94
C PRO A 44 13.70 -2.99 6.80
N PHE A 45 12.81 -3.91 6.44
CA PHE A 45 11.85 -3.75 5.34
C PHE A 45 10.45 -3.36 5.81
N ILE A 46 10.15 -3.35 7.10
CA ILE A 46 8.81 -3.03 7.62
C ILE A 46 8.31 -1.69 7.07
N PHE A 47 9.13 -0.65 7.17
CA PHE A 47 8.74 0.68 6.71
C PHE A 47 8.61 0.75 5.18
N PRO A 48 9.59 0.28 4.37
CA PRO A 48 9.43 0.14 2.93
C PRO A 48 8.16 -0.62 2.51
N LEU A 49 7.87 -1.75 3.16
CA LEU A 49 6.69 -2.58 2.88
C LEU A 49 5.40 -1.84 3.24
N LEU A 50 5.36 -1.12 4.36
CA LEU A 50 4.22 -0.30 4.75
C LEU A 50 3.94 0.78 3.71
N ILE A 51 4.97 1.53 3.28
CA ILE A 51 4.83 2.60 2.29
C ILE A 51 4.31 2.05 0.96
N LEU A 52 4.95 1.00 0.43
CA LEU A 52 4.58 0.40 -0.84
C LEU A 52 3.15 -0.15 -0.79
N THR A 53 2.82 -0.86 0.29
CA THR A 53 1.50 -1.48 0.46
C THR A 53 0.42 -0.41 0.63
N PHE A 54 0.70 0.65 1.40
CA PHE A 54 -0.20 1.77 1.66
C PHE A 54 -0.56 2.51 0.38
N PHE A 55 0.44 3.00 -0.36
CA PHE A 55 0.18 3.76 -1.58
C PHE A 55 -0.43 2.90 -2.68
N THR A 56 -0.08 1.62 -2.76
CA THR A 56 -0.72 0.69 -3.70
C THR A 56 -2.20 0.51 -3.35
N HIS A 57 -2.51 0.24 -2.07
CA HIS A 57 -3.90 0.07 -1.61
C HIS A 57 -4.73 1.34 -1.82
N ALA A 58 -4.20 2.50 -1.42
CA ALA A 58 -4.87 3.78 -1.56
C ALA A 58 -5.15 4.14 -3.03
N THR A 59 -4.16 3.95 -3.91
CA THR A 59 -4.30 4.22 -5.36
C THR A 59 -5.38 3.35 -5.99
N LEU A 60 -5.36 2.06 -5.71
CA LEU A 60 -6.38 1.14 -6.22
C LEU A 60 -7.76 1.42 -5.61
N GLY A 61 -7.82 1.82 -4.33
CA GLY A 61 -9.05 2.22 -3.67
C GLY A 61 -9.68 3.46 -4.28
N VAL A 62 -8.91 4.51 -4.53
CA VAL A 62 -9.39 5.72 -5.20
C VAL A 62 -9.92 5.39 -6.59
N ARG A 63 -9.19 4.57 -7.36
CA ARG A 63 -9.61 4.11 -8.69
C ARG A 63 -10.91 3.31 -8.64
N SER A 64 -11.00 2.31 -7.75
CA SER A 64 -12.17 1.45 -7.58
C SER A 64 -13.42 2.26 -7.21
N THR A 65 -13.29 3.17 -6.24
CA THR A 65 -14.35 4.09 -5.84
C THR A 65 -14.75 5.02 -7.01
N SER A 66 -13.77 5.57 -7.72
CA SER A 66 -14.03 6.45 -8.86
C SER A 66 -14.73 5.76 -10.03
N LEU A 67 -14.39 4.49 -10.29
CA LEU A 67 -15.09 3.66 -11.28
C LEU A 67 -16.54 3.41 -10.86
N ARG A 68 -16.78 3.10 -9.57
CA ARG A 68 -18.12 2.91 -9.02
C ARG A 68 -19.02 4.13 -9.21
N TYR A 69 -18.46 5.33 -9.05
CA TYR A 69 -19.16 6.60 -9.26
C TYR A 69 -19.10 7.14 -10.70
N ARG A 70 -18.53 6.39 -11.66
CA ARG A 70 -18.41 6.78 -13.08
C ARG A 70 -17.66 8.10 -13.32
N ILE A 71 -16.77 8.49 -12.40
CA ILE A 71 -15.94 9.69 -12.52
C ILE A 71 -14.53 9.38 -13.08
N TRP A 72 -14.19 8.09 -13.22
CA TRP A 72 -12.87 7.68 -13.70
C TRP A 72 -12.69 7.89 -15.20
N ARG A 73 -11.51 8.37 -15.59
CA ARG A 73 -11.07 8.51 -16.98
C ARG A 73 -9.84 7.64 -17.21
N PRO A 74 -9.71 6.95 -18.37
CA PRO A 74 -8.60 6.02 -18.60
C PRO A 74 -7.18 6.62 -18.43
N TRP A 75 -6.98 7.89 -18.80
CA TRP A 75 -5.69 8.56 -18.65
C TRP A 75 -5.28 8.79 -17.19
N LEU A 76 -6.23 8.75 -16.24
CA LEU A 76 -5.93 8.84 -14.81
C LEU A 76 -5.15 7.61 -14.33
N ASP A 77 -5.25 6.46 -15.00
CA ASP A 77 -4.42 5.30 -14.66
C ASP A 77 -2.91 5.63 -14.76
N LEU A 78 -2.52 6.42 -15.77
CA LEU A 78 -1.13 6.83 -15.97
C LEU A 78 -0.70 7.86 -14.92
N VAL A 79 -1.55 8.85 -14.64
CA VAL A 79 -1.26 9.89 -13.65
C VAL A 79 -1.15 9.29 -12.25
N PHE A 80 -2.07 8.41 -11.87
CA PHE A 80 -2.01 7.73 -10.59
C PHE A 80 -0.79 6.81 -10.48
N ALA A 81 -0.38 6.13 -11.55
CA ALA A 81 0.85 5.35 -11.54
C ALA A 81 2.09 6.24 -11.32
N ALA A 82 2.17 7.40 -11.96
CA ALA A 82 3.26 8.35 -11.77
C ALA A 82 3.28 8.91 -10.33
N VAL A 83 2.12 9.32 -9.80
CA VAL A 83 1.98 9.81 -8.42
C VAL A 83 2.33 8.71 -7.41
N TRP A 84 1.84 7.48 -7.62
CA TRP A 84 2.19 6.32 -6.80
C TRP A 84 3.70 6.08 -6.76
N PHE A 85 4.35 6.09 -7.92
CA PHE A 85 5.79 5.86 -8.03
C PHE A 85 6.57 6.96 -7.32
N PHE A 86 6.20 8.23 -7.56
CA PHE A 86 6.83 9.38 -6.92
C PHE A 86 6.71 9.32 -5.39
N LEU A 87 5.51 9.07 -4.87
CA LEU A 87 5.28 8.97 -3.43
C LEU A 87 6.06 7.80 -2.81
N CYS A 88 6.05 6.62 -3.42
CA CYS A 88 6.84 5.49 -2.92
C CYS A 88 8.33 5.82 -2.91
N LEU A 89 8.86 6.38 -4.01
CA LEU A 89 10.27 6.71 -4.14
C LEU A 89 10.70 7.77 -3.12
N THR A 90 9.95 8.86 -2.98
CA THR A 90 10.28 9.93 -2.03
C THR A 90 10.33 9.43 -0.60
N PHE A 91 9.33 8.66 -0.16
CA PHE A 91 9.30 8.13 1.21
C PHE A 91 10.40 7.09 1.46
N LEU A 92 10.74 6.28 0.46
CA LEU A 92 11.87 5.35 0.55
C LEU A 92 13.21 6.09 0.63
N LEU A 93 13.43 7.12 -0.17
CA LEU A 93 14.65 7.92 -0.13
C LEU A 93 14.83 8.64 1.21
N VAL A 94 13.75 9.20 1.77
CA VAL A 94 13.76 9.82 3.11
C VAL A 94 14.06 8.80 4.22
N TYR A 95 13.70 7.53 4.03
CA TYR A 95 14.00 6.48 5.00
C TYR A 95 15.43 5.94 4.88
N LEU A 96 15.99 5.93 3.66
CA LEU A 96 17.31 5.36 3.37
C LEU A 96 18.46 6.37 3.44
N GLY A 97 18.17 7.67 3.28
CA GLY A 97 19.13 8.78 3.36
C GLY A 97 19.14 9.45 4.71
#